data_AF-B7B8R6-F1
#
_entry.id   AF-B7B8R6-F1
#
_cell.length_a   1.000
_cell.length_b   1.000
_cell.length_c   1.000
_cell.angle_alpha   90.00
_cell.angle_beta   90.00
_cell.angle_gamma   90.00
#
_symmetry.space_group_name_H-M   'P 1'
#
loop_
_entity.id
_entity.type
_entity.pdbx_description
1 polymer ?
#
loop_
_entity_poly.entity_id
_entity_poly.type
_entity_poly.pdbx_seq_one_letter_code
_entity_poly.pdbx_strand_id
1 'polypeptide(L)'
;MYRIKTSDLLSGKDIAEELTSIEVVKNISDDLCETKQHYLMAAFSSGYKIEFSFDKENNICQYIMVEEFNKKREKQNINIEFVDDIFIFGQYIDDVKGKLKNNITKNGSIRTGNIELYFEENKVDSLYYFPKQNIGNNHLNS
;
A
#
# COMPACT_ATOMS: atom_id res chain seq x y z
N MET A 1 -7.15 14.46 -7.08
CA MET A 1 -7.38 13.50 -5.99
C MET A 1 -7.06 12.11 -6.52
N TYR A 2 -6.11 11.42 -5.90
CA TYR A 2 -5.77 10.04 -6.20
C TYR A 2 -6.71 9.12 -5.43
N ARG A 3 -7.27 8.12 -6.12
CA ARG A 3 -8.20 7.18 -5.51
C ARG A 3 -7.64 5.77 -5.58
N ILE A 4 -7.61 5.08 -4.44
CA ILE A 4 -7.18 3.69 -4.31
C ILE A 4 -8.38 2.87 -3.82
N LYS A 5 -8.65 1.74 -4.48
CA LYS A 5 -9.73 0.82 -4.11
C LYS A 5 -9.21 -0.58 -3.86
N THR A 6 -9.74 -1.28 -2.87
CA THR A 6 -9.37 -2.67 -2.60
C THR A 6 -9.73 -3.61 -3.76
N SER A 7 -10.89 -3.42 -4.39
CA SER A 7 -11.26 -4.20 -5.59
C SER A 7 -10.28 -4.04 -6.75
N ASP A 8 -9.85 -2.80 -7.04
CA ASP A 8 -8.90 -2.49 -8.11
C ASP A 8 -7.55 -3.20 -7.83
N LEU A 9 -7.00 -3.03 -6.62
CA LEU A 9 -5.74 -3.65 -6.20
C LEU A 9 -5.76 -5.17 -6.33
N LEU A 10 -6.82 -5.83 -5.84
CA LEU A 10 -6.93 -7.30 -5.86
C LEU A 10 -7.27 -7.85 -7.25
N SER A 11 -7.79 -7.01 -8.15
CA SER A 11 -7.96 -7.38 -9.56
C SER A 11 -6.65 -7.32 -10.38
N GLY A 12 -5.56 -6.86 -9.75
CA GLY A 12 -4.26 -6.68 -10.39
C GLY A 12 -4.11 -5.36 -11.14
N LYS A 13 -5.05 -4.42 -10.95
CA LYS A 13 -4.92 -3.06 -11.50
C LYS A 13 -3.87 -2.31 -10.70
N ASP A 14 -2.95 -1.67 -11.42
CA ASP A 14 -1.93 -0.83 -10.82
C ASP A 14 -2.53 0.47 -10.28
N ILE A 15 -1.86 1.07 -9.30
CA ILE A 15 -2.20 2.40 -8.79
C ILE A 15 -1.73 3.49 -9.76
N ALA A 16 -2.14 4.73 -9.52
CA ALA A 16 -1.59 5.88 -10.23
C ALA A 16 -0.06 5.95 -10.04
N GLU A 17 0.70 6.03 -11.13
CA GLU A 17 2.17 5.99 -11.12
C GLU A 17 2.76 7.13 -10.28
N GLU A 18 2.09 8.27 -10.22
CA GLU A 18 2.50 9.42 -9.42
C GLU A 18 2.57 9.11 -7.92
N LEU A 19 1.81 8.13 -7.44
CA LEU A 19 1.89 7.64 -6.05
C LEU A 19 3.17 6.84 -5.76
N THR A 20 4.01 6.59 -6.77
CA THR A 20 5.35 5.99 -6.62
C THR A 20 6.47 7.04 -6.69
N SER A 21 6.14 8.33 -6.80
CA SER A 21 7.10 9.43 -6.78
C SER A 21 7.25 10.03 -5.38
N ILE A 22 8.48 10.09 -4.87
CA ILE A 22 8.80 10.72 -3.58
C ILE A 22 8.29 12.16 -3.54
N GLU A 23 8.51 12.93 -4.61
CA GLU A 23 8.13 14.35 -4.64
C GLU A 23 6.62 14.55 -4.57
N VAL A 24 5.87 13.74 -5.31
CA VAL A 24 4.40 13.79 -5.29
C VAL A 24 3.91 13.38 -3.92
N VAL A 25 4.37 12.24 -3.38
CA VAL A 25 3.90 11.71 -2.11
C VAL A 25 4.24 12.64 -0.95
N LYS A 26 5.41 13.29 -0.94
CA LYS A 26 5.77 14.32 0.05
C LYS A 26 4.76 15.47 0.08
N ASN A 27 4.27 15.90 -1.08
CA ASN A 27 3.33 17.03 -1.19
C ASN A 27 1.90 16.69 -0.78
N ILE A 28 1.52 15.40 -0.85
CA ILE A 28 0.16 14.97 -0.56
C ILE A 28 0.01 14.29 0.81
N SER A 29 1.10 13.92 1.48
CA SER A 29 1.05 13.21 2.76
C SER A 29 0.73 14.13 3.93
N ASP A 30 0.11 13.59 4.96
CA ASP A 30 -0.17 14.31 6.20
C ASP A 30 0.99 14.24 7.19
N ASP A 31 1.69 13.10 7.24
CA ASP A 31 2.83 12.88 8.13
C ASP A 31 4.06 12.44 7.32
N LEU A 32 5.25 12.85 7.79
CA LEU A 32 6.55 12.50 7.21
C LEU A 32 7.51 12.11 8.35
N CYS A 33 8.08 10.92 8.23
CA CYS A 33 9.18 10.45 9.06
C CYS A 33 10.38 10.15 8.16
N GLU A 34 11.52 10.75 8.49
CA GLU A 34 12.75 10.62 7.73
C GLU A 34 13.82 9.90 8.56
N THR A 35 14.32 8.77 8.05
CA THR A 35 15.48 8.07 8.61
C THR A 35 16.70 8.30 7.73
N LYS A 36 17.87 7.72 8.05
CA LYS A 36 19.05 7.85 7.17
C LYS A 36 18.79 7.28 5.76
N GLN A 37 18.12 6.13 5.67
CA GLN A 37 17.97 5.36 4.43
C GLN A 37 16.58 5.48 3.79
N HIS A 38 15.56 5.82 4.58
CA HIS A 38 14.17 5.74 4.13
C HIS A 38 13.38 7.02 4.40
N TYR A 39 12.41 7.28 3.51
CA TYR A 39 11.27 8.11 3.84
C TYR A 39 10.06 7.22 4.13
N LEU A 40 9.41 7.46 5.25
CA LEU A 40 8.09 6.93 5.57
C LEU A 40 7.11 8.10 5.58
N MET A 41 6.08 8.01 4.76
CA MET A 41 5.08 9.05 4.59
C MET A 41 3.69 8.45 4.78
N ALA A 42 2.79 9.18 5.41
CA ALA A 42 1.44 8.67 5.65
C ALA A 42 0.36 9.69 5.25
N ALA A 43 -0.68 9.21 4.59
CA ALA A 43 -1.93 9.91 4.34
C ALA A 43 -3.08 9.18 5.02
N PHE A 44 -4.05 9.91 5.55
CA PHE A 44 -5.17 9.32 6.28
C PHE A 44 -6.49 9.56 5.54
N SER A 45 -7.23 8.49 5.26
CA SER A 45 -8.48 8.54 4.50
C SER A 45 -9.49 7.56 5.06
N SER A 46 -10.69 8.03 5.37
CA SER A 46 -11.87 7.22 5.72
C SER A 46 -11.64 6.19 6.82
N GLY A 47 -10.80 6.52 7.81
CA GLY A 47 -10.45 5.60 8.90
C GLY A 47 -9.30 4.64 8.58
N TYR A 48 -8.59 4.86 7.47
CA TYR A 48 -7.41 4.09 7.09
C TYR A 48 -6.15 4.95 7.08
N LYS A 49 -5.02 4.34 7.44
CA LYS A 49 -3.69 4.89 7.22
C LYS A 49 -3.14 4.30 5.93
N ILE A 50 -2.66 5.15 5.04
CA ILE A 50 -1.96 4.76 3.81
C ILE A 50 -0.52 5.20 3.99
N GLU A 51 0.37 4.24 4.15
CA GLU A 51 1.79 4.46 4.37
C GLU A 51 2.58 4.17 3.09
N PHE A 52 3.51 5.05 2.76
CA PHE A 52 4.42 4.91 1.64
C PHE A 52 5.84 4.79 2.17
N SER A 53 6.54 3.73 1.77
CA SER A 53 7.95 3.54 2.07
C SER A 53 8.80 3.78 0.84
N PHE A 54 9.83 4.60 0.98
CA PHE A 54 10.77 4.89 -0.08
C PHE A 54 12.21 4.66 0.36
N ASP A 55 12.96 4.00 -0.52
CA ASP A 55 14.42 3.98 -0.48
C ASP A 55 14.96 5.31 -1.04
N LYS A 56 15.74 6.02 -0.22
CA LYS A 56 16.26 7.33 -0.61
C LYS A 56 17.36 7.29 -1.65
N GLU A 57 18.21 6.28 -1.58
CA GLU A 57 19.41 6.18 -2.42
C GLU A 57 19.03 5.88 -3.86
N ASN A 58 18.05 4.98 -4.03
CA ASN A 58 17.60 4.51 -5.33
C ASN A 58 16.37 5.28 -5.84
N ASN A 59 15.76 6.12 -5.01
CA ASN A 59 14.52 6.84 -5.32
C ASN A 59 13.38 5.87 -5.71
N ILE A 60 13.26 4.76 -4.97
CA ILE A 60 12.30 3.67 -5.26
C ILE A 60 11.22 3.65 -4.19
N CYS A 61 9.96 3.60 -4.61
CA CYS A 61 8.85 3.21 -3.75
C CYS A 61 8.94 1.70 -3.46
N GLN A 62 9.25 1.35 -2.21
CA GLN A 62 9.42 -0.03 -1.79
C GLN A 62 8.07 -0.73 -1.62
N TYR A 63 7.11 -0.06 -0.98
CA TYR A 63 5.75 -0.54 -0.80
C TYR A 63 4.81 0.60 -0.46
N ILE A 64 3.52 0.33 -0.63
CA ILE A 64 2.41 1.12 -0.12
C ILE A 64 1.56 0.21 0.74
N MET A 65 1.41 0.55 2.01
CA MET A 65 0.66 -0.23 2.98
C MET A 65 -0.63 0.51 3.36
N VAL A 66 -1.71 -0.26 3.54
CA VAL A 66 -2.96 0.24 4.08
C VAL A 66 -3.38 -0.60 5.27
N GLU A 67 -3.73 0.05 6.37
CA GLU A 67 -4.25 -0.57 7.60
C GLU A 67 -5.42 0.26 8.15
N GLU A 68 -6.27 -0.38 8.96
CA GLU A 68 -7.27 0.35 9.74
C GLU A 68 -6.59 1.26 10.76
N PHE A 69 -7.03 2.52 10.80
CA PHE A 69 -6.48 3.52 11.70
C PHE A 69 -7.57 4.04 12.64
N ASN A 70 -7.68 3.39 13.80
CA ASN A 70 -8.74 3.61 14.78
C ASN A 70 -8.65 4.93 15.58
N LYS A 71 -7.67 5.78 15.31
CA LYS A 71 -7.62 7.11 15.95
C LYS A 71 -8.56 8.05 15.23
N LYS A 72 -9.48 8.67 15.97
CA LYS A 72 -10.33 9.76 15.48
C LYS A 72 -9.46 10.94 15.02
N ARG A 73 -9.04 10.94 13.76
CA ARG A 73 -8.51 12.13 13.09
C ARG A 73 -9.69 12.94 12.58
N GLU A 74 -9.79 14.18 13.03
CA GLU A 74 -10.80 15.12 12.54
C GLU A 74 -10.57 15.50 11.07
N LYS A 75 -9.32 15.45 10.61
CA LYS A 75 -8.93 15.85 9.25
C LYS A 75 -8.58 14.64 8.39
N GLN A 76 -9.33 14.48 7.31
CA GLN A 76 -9.05 13.55 6.22
C GLN A 76 -8.13 14.20 5.19
N ASN A 77 -7.31 13.40 4.54
CA ASN A 77 -6.48 13.85 3.43
C ASN A 77 -7.37 14.27 2.25
N ILE A 78 -7.08 15.43 1.65
CA ILE A 78 -7.86 15.97 0.51
C ILE A 78 -7.34 15.51 -0.85
N ASN A 79 -6.11 15.00 -0.88
CA ASN A 79 -5.41 14.63 -2.10
C ASN A 79 -5.53 13.14 -2.39
N ILE A 80 -5.71 12.32 -1.35
CA ILE A 80 -5.82 10.87 -1.43
C ILE A 80 -7.12 10.38 -0.82
N GLU A 81 -7.80 9.48 -1.54
CA GLU A 81 -8.98 8.76 -1.07
C GLU A 81 -8.70 7.26 -1.15
N PHE A 82 -8.79 6.58 -0.01
CA PHE A 82 -8.83 5.12 0.05
C PHE A 82 -10.27 4.65 0.30
N VAL A 83 -10.68 3.65 -0.47
CA VAL A 83 -12.02 3.05 -0.40
C VAL A 83 -11.89 1.55 -0.28
N ASP A 84 -12.25 1.01 0.88
CA ASP A 84 -12.43 -0.43 1.03
C ASP A 84 -13.82 -0.86 0.52
N ASP A 85 -13.96 -1.00 -0.80
CA ASP A 85 -15.24 -1.26 -1.45
C ASP A 85 -15.69 -2.73 -1.39
N ILE A 86 -14.84 -3.62 -0.88
CA ILE A 86 -15.13 -5.04 -0.68
C ILE A 86 -15.02 -5.46 0.78
N PHE A 87 -14.85 -4.50 1.70
CA PHE A 87 -14.76 -4.71 3.15
C PHE A 87 -13.71 -5.76 3.53
N ILE A 88 -12.51 -5.70 2.95
CA ILE A 88 -11.48 -6.74 3.09
C ILE A 88 -10.89 -6.77 4.50
N PHE A 89 -10.74 -5.63 5.16
CA PHE A 89 -10.15 -5.55 6.50
C PHE A 89 -11.06 -6.23 7.53
N GLY A 90 -10.45 -6.95 8.47
CA GLY A 90 -11.17 -7.73 9.47
C GLY A 90 -11.77 -9.06 8.97
N GLN A 91 -11.72 -9.36 7.66
CA GLN A 91 -12.15 -10.68 7.15
C GLN A 91 -11.19 -11.77 7.58
N TYR A 92 -11.74 -12.96 7.88
CA TYR A 92 -10.93 -14.11 8.25
C TYR A 92 -10.13 -14.64 7.05
N ILE A 93 -8.94 -15.16 7.34
CA ILE A 93 -8.03 -15.73 6.35
C ILE A 93 -8.72 -16.75 5.44
N ASP A 94 -9.55 -17.64 5.99
CA ASP A 94 -10.23 -18.68 5.22
C ASP A 94 -11.24 -18.09 4.21
N ASP A 95 -11.95 -17.04 4.60
CA ASP A 95 -12.91 -16.33 3.72
C ASP A 95 -12.21 -15.62 2.58
N VAL A 96 -11.07 -15.00 2.86
CA VAL A 96 -10.27 -14.27 1.87
C VAL A 96 -9.61 -15.22 0.89
N LYS A 97 -9.04 -16.32 1.40
CA LYS A 97 -8.31 -17.31 0.62
C LYS A 97 -9.17 -17.97 -0.44
N GLY A 98 -10.47 -18.17 -0.16
CA GLY A 98 -11.45 -18.67 -1.13
C GLY A 98 -11.81 -17.68 -2.24
N LYS A 99 -11.64 -16.37 -2.01
CA LYS A 99 -12.01 -15.30 -2.96
C LYS A 99 -10.88 -14.91 -3.90
N LEU A 100 -9.63 -15.06 -3.46
CA LEU A 100 -8.44 -14.65 -4.23
C LEU A 100 -7.97 -15.76 -5.17
N LYS A 101 -7.89 -15.47 -6.47
CA LYS A 101 -7.32 -16.41 -7.45
C LYS A 101 -5.79 -16.40 -7.38
N ASN A 102 -5.16 -17.55 -7.63
CA ASN A 102 -3.70 -17.72 -7.73
C ASN A 102 -2.92 -17.18 -6.51
N ASN A 103 -3.51 -17.29 -5.32
CA ASN A 103 -2.88 -16.81 -4.11
C ASN A 103 -1.84 -17.82 -3.58
N ILE A 104 -0.82 -17.31 -2.90
CA ILE A 104 0.21 -18.11 -2.22
C ILE A 104 0.18 -17.72 -0.75
N THR A 105 0.02 -18.70 0.14
CA THR A 105 0.21 -18.48 1.57
C THR A 105 1.66 -18.73 1.95
N LYS A 106 2.29 -17.76 2.61
CA LYS A 106 3.67 -17.89 3.12
C LYS A 106 3.79 -17.13 4.42
N ASN A 107 4.40 -17.73 5.44
CA ASN A 107 4.73 -17.05 6.71
C ASN A 107 3.55 -16.31 7.36
N GLY A 108 2.33 -16.83 7.23
CA GLY A 108 1.13 -16.19 7.80
C GLY A 108 0.56 -15.03 6.98
N SER A 109 1.08 -14.74 5.78
CA SER A 109 0.50 -13.81 4.81
C SER A 109 -0.11 -14.53 3.61
N ILE A 110 -0.96 -13.83 2.86
CA ILE A 110 -1.50 -14.27 1.56
C ILE A 110 -1.05 -13.28 0.50
N ARG A 111 -0.28 -13.76 -0.50
CA ARG A 111 0.17 -12.96 -1.63
C ARG A 111 -0.61 -13.28 -2.90
N THR A 112 -1.02 -12.25 -3.63
CA THR A 112 -1.59 -12.36 -4.98
C THR A 112 -1.13 -11.20 -5.85
N GLY A 113 -0.44 -11.51 -6.96
CA GLY A 113 0.20 -10.49 -7.81
C GLY A 113 1.15 -9.58 -7.03
N ASN A 114 0.88 -8.27 -7.09
CA ASN A 114 1.64 -7.22 -6.40
C ASN A 114 1.10 -6.93 -4.98
N ILE A 115 0.13 -7.71 -4.51
CA ILE A 115 -0.50 -7.53 -3.21
C ILE A 115 -0.07 -8.61 -2.24
N GLU A 116 0.15 -8.23 -0.98
CA GLU A 116 0.31 -9.14 0.14
C GLU A 116 -0.58 -8.70 1.31
N LEU A 117 -1.41 -9.61 1.79
CA LEU A 117 -2.28 -9.42 2.94
C LEU A 117 -1.64 -10.03 4.17
N TYR A 118 -1.54 -9.23 5.24
CA TYR A 118 -1.08 -9.66 6.55
C TYR A 118 -2.27 -9.82 7.50
N PHE A 119 -2.09 -10.70 8.48
CA PHE A 119 -3.17 -11.12 9.36
C PHE A 119 -2.76 -10.98 10.83
N GLU A 120 -3.65 -10.42 11.63
CA GLU A 120 -3.60 -10.44 13.09
C GLU A 120 -4.83 -11.18 13.60
N GLU A 121 -4.66 -12.09 14.56
CA GLU A 121 -5.74 -12.96 15.06
C GLU A 121 -6.56 -13.68 13.95
N ASN A 122 -5.88 -14.08 12.87
CA ASN A 122 -6.45 -14.69 11.66
C ASN A 122 -7.36 -13.78 10.82
N LYS A 123 -7.36 -12.47 11.06
CA LYS A 123 -8.11 -11.47 10.29
C LYS A 123 -7.18 -10.56 9.51
N VAL A 124 -7.62 -10.09 8.34
CA VAL A 124 -6.84 -9.13 7.56
C VAL A 124 -6.63 -7.86 8.39
N ASP A 125 -5.36 -7.59 8.69
CA ASP A 125 -4.92 -6.42 9.45
C ASP A 125 -4.43 -5.33 8.50
N SER A 126 -3.55 -5.73 7.58
CA SER A 126 -2.88 -4.80 6.67
C SER A 126 -2.75 -5.38 5.26
N LEU A 127 -2.79 -4.47 4.28
CA LEU A 127 -2.63 -4.76 2.86
C LEU A 127 -1.40 -4.01 2.35
N TYR A 128 -0.47 -4.74 1.74
CA TYR A 128 0.71 -4.19 1.09
C TYR A 128 0.56 -4.29 -0.42
N TYR A 129 0.81 -3.19 -1.12
CA TYR A 129 1.03 -3.14 -2.56
C TYR A 129 2.52 -2.89 -2.83
N PHE A 130 3.09 -3.71 -3.70
CA PHE A 130 4.47 -3.60 -4.17
C PHE A 130 4.46 -3.07 -5.62
N PRO A 131 4.75 -1.78 -5.84
CA PRO A 131 4.80 -1.23 -7.18
C PRO A 131 5.78 -1.99 -8.07
N LYS A 132 5.44 -2.14 -9.36
CA LYS A 132 6.40 -2.67 -10.32
C LYS A 132 7.59 -1.73 -10.38
N GLN A 133 8.77 -2.25 -10.08
CA GLN A 133 9.98 -1.48 -10.26
C GLN A 133 10.27 -1.43 -11.76
N ASN A 134 10.20 -0.25 -12.35
CA ASN A 134 10.83 0.00 -13.65
C ASN A 134 12.33 -0.01 -13.40
N ILE A 135 12.93 -1.21 -13.41
CA ILE A 135 14.37 -1.35 -13.54
C ILE A 135 14.68 -0.89 -14.96
N GLY A 136 14.87 0.43 -15.12
CA GLY A 136 15.48 0.96 -16.32
C GLY A 136 16.82 0.22 -16.50
N ASN A 137 17.05 -0.32 -17.69
CA ASN A 137 18.30 -0.95 -18.10
C ASN A 137 19.47 0.07 -18.06
N ASN A 138 19.86 0.54 -16.89
CA ASN A 138 21.03 1.37 -16.67
C ASN A 138 22.17 0.56 -16.05
N HIS A 139 22.28 -0.71 -16.42
CA HIS A 139 23.51 -1.47 -16.23
C HIS A 139 24.29 -1.55 -17.55
N LEU A 140 25.36 -0.76 -17.57
CA LEU A 140 26.69 -1.11 -18.11
C LEU A 140 26.91 -0.96 -19.62
N ASN A 141 27.11 0.30 -20.04
CA ASN A 141 28.24 0.62 -20.91
C ASN A 141 29.27 1.40 -20.07
N SER A 142 30.24 0.69 -19.50
CA SER A 142 31.52 1.23 -19.03
C SER A 142 32.55 0.10 -19.09
#